data_AF-A0A9D8Q952-F1
#
_entry.id   AF-A0A9D8Q952-F1
#
_cell.length_a   1.000
_cell.length_b   1.000
_cell.length_c   1.000
_cell.angle_alpha   90.00
_cell.angle_beta   90.00
_cell.angle_gamma   90.00
#
_symmetry.space_group_name_H-M   'P 1'
#
loop_
_entity.id
_entity.type
_entity.pdbx_description
1 polymer ?
#
loop_
_entity_poly.entity_id
_entity_poly.type
_entity_poly.pdbx_seq_one_letter_code
_entity_poly.pdbx_strand_id
1 'polypeptide(L)'
;MATGPCTAGPDGSHPFQEERLASVDTRAADAGSSNVDVGVTASLAPQTEPPVSPLPPAEIIQPEERVDLAPLKKAVAAYRTGKLEEGDGIARGIEDKAVRGMLEWVALRSLTNVVSFERIAEFLDEFPNYPGTTPFRRRAEAALVTDRRRPDTIRRFFHGREPISPAS
;
A
#
# COMPACT_ATOMS: atom_id res chain seq x y z
N MET A 1 -5.16 5.89 27.41
CA MET A 1 -3.72 6.19 27.23
C MET A 1 -3.01 4.83 27.27
N ALA A 2 -2.35 4.30 26.25
CA ALA A 2 -1.65 4.92 25.13
C ALA A 2 -1.93 4.19 23.80
N THR A 3 -2.25 4.94 22.76
CA THR A 3 -2.21 4.51 21.35
C THR A 3 -0.77 4.64 20.87
N GLY A 4 -0.06 3.52 20.75
CA GLY A 4 1.24 3.47 20.07
C GLY A 4 1.06 3.61 18.56
N PRO A 5 2.10 4.05 17.82
CA PRO A 5 2.04 4.17 16.36
C PRO A 5 1.82 2.79 15.73
N CYS A 6 0.79 2.69 14.87
CA CYS A 6 0.44 1.51 14.10
C CYS A 6 1.67 1.02 13.32
N THR A 7 2.31 -0.04 13.81
CA THR A 7 3.47 -0.66 13.17
C THR A 7 2.97 -1.84 12.37
N ALA A 8 3.35 -1.91 11.09
CA ALA A 8 3.06 -3.07 10.24
C ALA A 8 3.69 -4.34 10.84
N GLY A 9 3.04 -5.49 10.64
CA GLY A 9 3.56 -6.78 11.10
C GLY A 9 4.94 -7.10 10.50
N PRO A 10 5.68 -8.06 11.08
CA PRO A 10 7.03 -8.45 10.62
C PRO A 10 7.07 -8.99 9.18
N ASP A 11 5.91 -9.30 8.60
CA ASP A 11 5.69 -9.77 7.24
C ASP A 11 5.35 -8.64 6.23
N GLY A 12 5.23 -7.39 6.70
CA GLY A 12 4.85 -6.24 5.88
C GLY A 12 3.35 -6.17 5.57
N SER A 13 2.52 -6.97 6.25
CA SER A 13 1.07 -6.90 6.18
C SER A 13 0.57 -5.71 7.00
N HIS A 14 -0.29 -4.89 6.40
CA HIS A 14 -0.99 -3.82 7.09
C HIS A 14 -2.40 -4.32 7.49
N PRO A 15 -2.92 -4.02 8.69
CA PRO A 15 -4.21 -4.56 9.16
C PRO A 15 -5.38 -4.30 8.20
N PHE A 16 -5.40 -3.14 7.53
CA PHE A 16 -6.41 -2.82 6.51
C PHE A 16 -6.34 -3.68 5.22
N GLN A 17 -5.21 -4.36 4.96
CA GLN A 17 -5.09 -5.30 3.85
C GLN A 17 -5.68 -6.66 4.21
N GLU A 18 -5.46 -7.13 5.44
CA GLU A 18 -6.07 -8.37 5.94
C GLU A 18 -7.59 -8.25 5.98
N GLU A 19 -8.11 -7.13 6.47
CA GLU A 19 -9.55 -6.87 6.54
C GLU A 19 -10.18 -6.80 5.14
N ARG A 20 -9.47 -6.24 4.15
CA ARG A 20 -9.94 -6.16 2.76
C ARG A 20 -9.91 -7.52 2.05
N LEU A 21 -8.90 -8.35 2.31
CA LEU A 21 -8.82 -9.71 1.75
C LEU A 21 -9.90 -10.62 2.36
N ALA A 22 -10.14 -10.53 3.66
CA ALA A 22 -11.22 -11.26 4.34
C ALA A 22 -12.62 -10.88 3.84
N SER A 23 -12.83 -9.60 3.48
CA SER A 23 -14.10 -9.09 2.97
C SER A 23 -14.35 -9.44 1.48
N VAL A 24 -13.28 -9.74 0.71
CA VAL A 24 -13.40 -10.18 -0.70
C VAL A 24 -13.75 -11.67 -0.80
N ASP A 25 -13.24 -12.49 0.12
CA ASP A 25 -13.52 -13.95 0.15
C ASP A 25 -15.00 -14.25 0.48
N THR A 26 -15.66 -13.39 1.24
CA THR A 26 -17.08 -13.54 1.61
C THR A 26 -18.07 -12.99 0.60
N ARG A 27 -17.62 -12.29 -0.45
CA ARG A 27 -18.51 -11.68 -1.47
C ARG A 27 -18.57 -12.47 -2.79
N ALA A 28 -17.75 -13.52 -2.93
CA ALA A 28 -17.72 -14.36 -4.14
C ALA A 28 -18.69 -15.57 -4.10
N ALA A 29 -19.30 -15.85 -2.94
CA ALA A 29 -20.41 -16.79 -2.83
C ALA A 29 -21.68 -16.00 -2.50
N ASP A 30 -22.69 -16.14 -3.35
CA ASP A 30 -24.05 -15.60 -3.20
C ASP A 30 -24.30 -14.17 -3.72
N ALA A 31 -24.41 -14.07 -5.05
CA ALA A 31 -25.24 -13.05 -5.67
C ALA A 31 -26.72 -13.50 -5.59
N GLY A 32 -27.39 -13.13 -4.50
CA GLY A 32 -28.82 -13.34 -4.29
C GLY A 32 -29.48 -12.04 -3.81
N SER A 33 -30.26 -11.42 -4.69
CA SER A 33 -31.12 -10.28 -4.38
C SER A 33 -32.12 -10.62 -3.27
N SER A 34 -32.25 -9.79 -2.23
CA SER A 34 -33.51 -9.17 -1.79
C SER A 34 -33.50 -8.72 -0.32
N ASN A 35 -34.08 -7.52 -0.12
CA ASN A 35 -34.73 -6.97 1.07
C ASN A 35 -34.04 -7.01 2.43
N VAL A 36 -33.73 -5.79 2.91
CA VAL A 36 -33.52 -5.46 4.32
C VAL A 36 -34.88 -5.50 5.01
N ASP A 37 -35.11 -6.51 5.86
CA ASP A 37 -36.21 -6.51 6.82
C ASP A 37 -35.67 -6.06 8.18
N VAL A 38 -36.18 -4.92 8.64
CA VAL A 38 -35.92 -4.31 9.94
C VAL A 38 -36.79 -5.03 10.96
N GLY A 39 -36.17 -5.65 11.96
CA GLY A 39 -36.92 -6.34 13.01
C GLY A 39 -36.10 -6.76 14.23
N VAL A 40 -35.39 -5.82 14.87
CA VAL A 40 -34.91 -6.04 16.25
C VAL A 40 -35.73 -5.17 17.19
N THR A 41 -36.71 -5.80 17.85
CA THR A 41 -37.35 -5.28 19.06
C THR A 41 -36.89 -6.09 20.25
N ALA A 42 -36.19 -5.44 21.18
CA ALA A 42 -36.07 -5.75 22.60
C ALA A 42 -35.17 -4.66 23.22
N SER A 43 -35.72 -3.49 23.53
CA SER A 43 -36.33 -3.12 24.81
C SER A 43 -35.29 -2.65 25.85
N LEU A 44 -35.39 -1.35 26.11
CA LEU A 44 -34.67 -0.45 27.02
C LEU A 44 -34.22 -1.02 28.38
N ALA A 45 -33.03 -0.59 28.80
CA ALA A 45 -32.79 -0.17 30.18
C ALA A 45 -32.60 1.38 30.19
N PRO A 46 -33.23 2.12 31.11
CA PRO A 46 -33.21 3.58 31.09
C PRO A 46 -31.91 4.09 31.74
N GLN A 47 -31.01 4.67 30.93
CA GLN A 47 -29.92 5.49 31.46
C GLN A 47 -30.30 6.95 31.30
N THR A 48 -30.40 7.63 32.44
CA THR A 48 -30.57 9.08 32.52
C THR A 48 -29.21 9.73 32.31
N GLU A 49 -29.04 10.49 31.23
CA GLU A 49 -27.90 11.41 31.04
C GLU A 49 -28.39 12.82 30.63
N PRO A 50 -27.66 13.88 31.03
CA PRO A 50 -28.10 15.29 31.07
C PRO A 50 -28.22 15.94 29.68
N PRO A 51 -28.85 17.13 29.54
CA PRO A 51 -29.07 17.76 28.24
C PRO A 51 -27.75 18.17 27.58
N VAL A 52 -27.36 17.45 26.52
CA VAL A 52 -26.23 17.80 25.66
C VAL A 52 -26.71 18.82 24.63
N SER A 53 -26.17 20.05 24.68
CA SER A 53 -26.38 21.04 23.63
C SER A 53 -25.89 20.50 22.28
N PRO A 54 -26.55 20.80 21.14
CA PRO A 54 -26.14 20.29 19.85
C PRO A 54 -24.74 20.82 19.48
N LEU A 55 -23.75 19.94 19.38
CA LEU A 55 -22.51 20.22 18.67
C LEU A 55 -22.84 20.47 17.19
N PRO A 56 -22.28 21.51 16.54
CA PRO A 56 -22.45 21.67 15.10
C PRO A 56 -21.81 20.47 14.38
N PRO A 57 -22.35 20.03 13.23
CA PRO A 57 -21.75 18.95 12.45
C PRO A 57 -20.31 19.29 12.13
N ALA A 58 -19.38 18.36 12.40
CA ALA A 58 -18.01 18.46 11.94
C ALA A 58 -18.03 18.66 10.42
N GLU A 59 -17.66 19.86 9.98
CA GLU A 59 -17.49 20.17 8.58
C GLU A 59 -16.36 19.27 8.07
N ILE A 60 -16.73 18.22 7.33
CA ILE A 60 -15.77 17.38 6.62
C ILE A 60 -15.17 18.31 5.57
N ILE A 61 -13.99 18.86 5.88
CA ILE A 61 -13.20 19.65 4.95
C ILE A 61 -12.98 18.75 3.74
N GLN A 62 -13.72 18.99 2.67
CA GLN A 62 -13.45 18.32 1.41
C GLN A 62 -12.19 18.97 0.85
N PRO A 63 -11.09 18.24 0.64
CA PRO A 63 -9.93 18.82 -0.01
C PRO A 63 -10.30 19.06 -1.47
N GLU A 64 -10.66 20.31 -1.78
CA GLU A 64 -11.00 20.82 -3.12
C GLU A 64 -9.74 20.99 -4.00
N GLU A 65 -8.74 20.11 -3.88
CA GLU A 65 -7.64 20.02 -4.83
C GLU A 65 -7.79 18.70 -5.57
N ARG A 66 -8.57 18.72 -6.66
CA ARG A 66 -8.66 17.59 -7.58
C ARG A 66 -7.28 17.34 -8.17
N VAL A 67 -6.54 16.39 -7.59
CA VAL A 67 -5.32 15.84 -8.19
C VAL A 67 -5.62 15.50 -9.65
N ASP A 68 -4.85 16.03 -10.60
CA ASP A 68 -5.00 15.68 -12.01
C ASP A 68 -4.67 14.19 -12.20
N LEU A 69 -5.72 13.39 -12.39
CA LEU A 69 -5.61 11.93 -12.51
C LEU A 69 -5.24 11.49 -13.93
N ALA A 70 -5.29 12.37 -14.93
CA ALA A 70 -4.99 12.01 -16.31
C ALA A 70 -3.55 11.52 -16.52
N PRO A 71 -2.49 12.27 -16.11
CA PRO A 71 -1.12 11.81 -16.22
C PRO A 71 -0.90 10.54 -15.38
N LEU A 72 -1.54 10.45 -14.22
CA LEU A 72 -1.44 9.30 -13.34
C LEU A 72 -1.94 8.02 -14.00
N LYS A 73 -3.15 8.06 -14.58
CA LYS A 73 -3.74 6.92 -15.30
C LYS A 73 -2.88 6.51 -16.48
N LYS A 74 -2.30 7.48 -17.20
CA LYS A 74 -1.42 7.21 -18.34
C LYS A 74 -0.13 6.49 -17.92
N ALA A 75 0.53 6.95 -16.85
CA ALA A 75 1.72 6.30 -16.32
C ALA A 75 1.44 4.88 -15.84
N VAL A 76 0.34 4.66 -15.10
CA VAL A 76 -0.08 3.32 -14.65
C VAL A 76 -0.33 2.39 -15.85
N ALA A 77 -1.00 2.88 -16.90
CA ALA A 77 -1.24 2.10 -18.11
C ALA A 77 0.07 1.75 -18.84
N ALA A 78 1.01 2.71 -18.93
CA ALA A 78 2.32 2.47 -19.52
C ALA A 78 3.08 1.36 -18.79
N TYR A 79 3.18 1.42 -17.46
CA TYR A 79 3.85 0.38 -16.67
C TYR A 79 3.19 -0.99 -16.81
N ARG A 80 1.85 -1.04 -16.75
CA ARG A 80 1.09 -2.30 -16.91
C ARG A 80 1.25 -2.93 -18.28
N THR A 81 1.60 -2.14 -19.30
CA THR A 81 1.79 -2.61 -20.67
C THR A 81 3.26 -2.81 -21.05
N GLY A 82 4.19 -2.78 -20.08
CA GLY A 82 5.60 -3.04 -20.34
C GLY A 82 6.42 -1.79 -20.70
N LYS A 83 5.79 -0.62 -20.80
CA LYS A 83 6.41 0.60 -21.33
C LYS A 83 7.07 1.43 -20.23
N LEU A 84 8.21 0.96 -19.76
CA LEU A 84 8.92 1.58 -18.64
C LEU A 84 9.27 3.05 -18.90
N GLU A 85 9.91 3.34 -20.04
CA GLU A 85 10.36 4.69 -20.38
C GLU A 85 9.20 5.70 -20.54
N GLU A 86 8.08 5.27 -21.11
CA GLU A 86 6.88 6.11 -21.23
C GLU A 86 6.31 6.45 -19.85
N GLY A 87 6.20 5.46 -18.97
CA GLY A 87 5.73 5.65 -17.60
C GLY A 87 6.66 6.58 -16.80
N ASP A 88 7.98 6.34 -16.86
CA ASP A 88 8.98 7.16 -16.18
C ASP A 88 9.03 8.60 -16.73
N GLY A 89 8.79 8.76 -18.03
CA GLY A 89 8.64 10.07 -18.66
C GLY A 89 7.51 10.89 -18.08
N ILE A 90 6.36 10.25 -17.82
CA ILE A 90 5.21 10.91 -17.21
C ILE A 90 5.44 11.14 -15.72
N ALA A 91 6.00 10.15 -15.01
CA ALA A 91 6.25 10.22 -13.56
C ALA A 91 7.21 11.36 -13.18
N ARG A 92 8.16 11.73 -14.07
CA ARG A 92 9.08 12.88 -13.86
C ARG A 92 8.36 14.22 -13.71
N GLY A 93 7.16 14.38 -14.26
CA GLY A 93 6.37 15.61 -14.13
C GLY A 93 5.55 15.68 -12.84
N ILE A 94 5.59 14.65 -11.99
CA ILE A 94 4.82 14.59 -10.75
C ILE A 94 5.69 15.09 -9.59
N GLU A 95 5.25 16.15 -8.91
CA GLU A 95 5.99 16.74 -7.79
C GLU A 95 5.65 16.06 -6.45
N ASP A 96 4.41 15.63 -6.28
CA ASP A 96 3.94 14.97 -5.06
C ASP A 96 4.72 13.65 -4.83
N LYS A 97 5.38 13.58 -3.67
CA LYS A 97 6.21 12.42 -3.28
C LYS A 97 5.39 11.14 -3.08
N ALA A 98 4.19 11.25 -2.51
CA ALA A 98 3.30 10.10 -2.30
C ALA A 98 2.81 9.55 -3.65
N VAL A 99 2.47 10.43 -4.59
CA VAL A 99 2.08 10.02 -5.95
C VAL A 99 3.24 9.38 -6.70
N ARG A 100 4.46 9.94 -6.60
CA ARG A 100 5.68 9.32 -7.16
C ARG A 100 5.95 7.94 -6.56
N GLY A 101 5.87 7.80 -5.24
CA GLY A 101 6.04 6.51 -4.57
C GLY A 101 5.00 5.49 -5.02
N MET A 102 3.74 5.90 -5.25
CA MET A 102 2.71 5.01 -5.79
C MET A 102 3.03 4.56 -7.23
N LEU A 103 3.44 5.49 -8.09
CA LEU A 103 3.82 5.17 -9.47
C LEU A 103 5.04 4.24 -9.52
N GLU A 104 6.03 4.48 -8.67
CA GLU A 104 7.20 3.63 -8.53
C GLU A 104 6.78 2.21 -8.08
N TRP A 105 5.92 2.11 -7.06
CA TRP A 105 5.36 0.82 -6.62
C TRP A 105 4.65 0.06 -7.77
N VAL A 106 3.89 0.78 -8.61
CA VAL A 106 3.25 0.18 -9.79
C VAL A 106 4.29 -0.31 -10.79
N ALA A 107 5.33 0.48 -11.08
CA ALA A 107 6.41 0.08 -11.98
C ALA A 107 7.11 -1.19 -11.47
N LEU A 108 7.50 -1.22 -10.19
CA LEU A 108 8.14 -2.37 -9.55
C LEU A 108 7.28 -3.64 -9.63
N ARG A 109 5.96 -3.51 -9.49
CA ARG A 109 5.04 -4.65 -9.51
C ARG A 109 4.76 -5.13 -10.94
N SER A 110 4.60 -4.22 -11.90
CA SER A 110 4.25 -4.57 -13.28
C SER A 110 5.45 -5.09 -14.09
N LEU A 111 6.66 -4.61 -13.79
CA LEU A 111 7.85 -4.81 -14.62
C LEU A 111 8.90 -5.67 -13.93
N THR A 112 8.48 -6.84 -13.45
CA THR A 112 9.28 -7.64 -12.51
C THR A 112 10.66 -8.06 -13.01
N ASN A 113 10.82 -8.25 -14.31
CA ASN A 113 12.06 -8.72 -14.94
C ASN A 113 12.84 -7.61 -15.64
N VAL A 114 12.33 -6.38 -15.61
CA VAL A 114 12.93 -5.23 -16.31
C VAL A 114 13.61 -4.30 -15.30
N VAL A 115 13.05 -4.20 -14.09
CA VAL A 115 13.56 -3.26 -13.07
C VAL A 115 14.82 -3.81 -12.40
N SER A 116 15.83 -2.94 -12.24
CA SER A 116 17.12 -3.26 -11.62
C SER A 116 17.05 -3.40 -10.10
N PHE A 117 18.08 -4.02 -9.52
CA PHE A 117 18.28 -4.09 -8.07
C PHE A 117 18.31 -2.69 -7.44
N GLU A 118 19.02 -1.73 -8.04
CA GLU A 118 19.20 -0.38 -7.50
C GLU A 118 17.87 0.31 -7.30
N ARG A 119 17.00 0.24 -8.30
CA ARG A 119 15.68 0.88 -8.25
C ARG A 119 14.79 0.26 -7.18
N ILE A 120 14.87 -1.07 -7.00
CA ILE A 120 14.16 -1.74 -5.91
C ILE A 120 14.73 -1.32 -4.54
N ALA A 121 16.05 -1.26 -4.41
CA ALA A 121 16.71 -0.88 -3.16
C ALA A 121 16.42 0.57 -2.78
N GLU A 122 16.45 1.50 -3.75
CA GLU A 122 16.09 2.91 -3.57
C GLU A 122 14.64 3.05 -3.09
N PHE A 123 13.69 2.36 -3.73
CA PHE A 123 12.30 2.37 -3.28
C PHE A 123 12.13 1.85 -1.85
N LEU A 124 12.83 0.77 -1.49
CA LEU A 124 12.77 0.18 -0.14
C LEU A 124 13.44 1.05 0.93
N ASP A 125 14.36 1.93 0.55
CA ASP A 125 15.00 2.90 1.45
C ASP A 125 14.15 4.16 1.61
N GLU A 126 13.60 4.67 0.50
CA GLU A 126 12.80 5.89 0.50
C GLU A 126 11.38 5.68 1.05
N PHE A 127 10.80 4.49 0.85
CA PHE A 127 9.43 4.13 1.23
C PHE A 127 9.36 2.86 2.08
N PRO A 128 10.01 2.83 3.27
CA PRO A 128 10.14 1.60 4.07
C PRO A 128 8.80 1.04 4.58
N ASN A 129 7.80 1.90 4.77
CA ASN A 129 6.48 1.55 5.31
C ASN A 129 5.40 1.39 4.21
N TYR A 130 5.79 1.33 2.93
CA TYR A 130 4.81 1.12 1.87
C TYR A 130 4.20 -0.30 1.92
N PRO A 131 2.94 -0.47 1.49
CA PRO A 131 2.26 -1.75 1.54
C PRO A 131 2.91 -2.80 0.63
N GLY A 132 3.05 -4.03 1.15
CA GLY A 132 3.43 -5.20 0.36
C GLY A 132 4.84 -5.12 -0.23
N THR A 133 5.82 -4.64 0.54
CA THR A 133 7.24 -4.54 0.15
C THR A 133 7.99 -5.87 0.23
N THR A 134 7.46 -6.88 0.93
CA THR A 134 8.09 -8.20 1.11
C THR A 134 8.51 -8.88 -0.20
N PRO A 135 7.66 -8.93 -1.26
CA PRO A 135 8.08 -9.46 -2.56
C PRO A 135 9.23 -8.66 -3.21
N PHE A 136 9.28 -7.35 -3.01
CA PHE A 136 10.35 -6.51 -3.52
C PHE A 136 11.66 -6.77 -2.77
N ARG A 137 11.60 -6.94 -1.45
CA ARG A 137 12.76 -7.37 -0.64
C ARG A 137 13.31 -8.70 -1.14
N ARG A 138 12.47 -9.73 -1.27
CA ARG A 138 12.89 -11.05 -1.81
C ARG A 138 13.51 -10.93 -3.20
N ARG A 139 12.94 -10.10 -4.08
CA ARG A 139 13.47 -9.90 -5.43
C ARG A 139 14.83 -9.18 -5.40
N ALA A 140 15.00 -8.18 -4.54
CA ALA A 140 16.28 -7.51 -4.35
C ALA A 140 17.35 -8.47 -3.80
N GLU A 141 16.99 -9.31 -2.83
CA GLU A 141 17.87 -10.36 -2.29
C GLU A 141 18.30 -11.35 -3.40
N ALA A 142 17.36 -11.80 -4.23
CA ALA A 142 17.66 -12.67 -5.37
C ALA A 142 18.56 -12.00 -6.43
N ALA A 143 18.36 -10.70 -6.67
CA ALA A 143 19.19 -9.93 -7.60
C ALA A 143 20.62 -9.73 -7.07
N LEU A 144 20.82 -9.59 -5.75
CA LEU A 144 22.15 -9.53 -5.15
C LEU A 144 23.00 -10.77 -5.50
N VAL A 145 22.37 -11.94 -5.46
CA VAL A 145 23.00 -13.24 -5.74
C VAL A 145 23.20 -13.43 -7.24
N THR A 146 22.14 -13.24 -8.04
CA THR A 146 22.16 -13.45 -9.50
C THR A 146 23.18 -12.57 -10.18
N ASP A 147 23.22 -11.28 -9.81
CA ASP A 147 24.11 -10.29 -10.43
C ASP A 147 25.52 -10.29 -9.82
N ARG A 148 25.80 -11.17 -8.84
CA ARG A 148 27.07 -11.25 -8.11
C ARG A 148 27.53 -9.87 -7.61
N ARG A 149 26.63 -9.17 -6.93
CA ARG A 149 26.87 -7.79 -6.47
C ARG A 149 28.07 -7.75 -5.54
N ARG A 150 28.81 -6.63 -5.57
CA ARG A 150 30.02 -6.46 -4.76
C ARG A 150 29.71 -6.65 -3.26
N PRO A 151 30.64 -7.21 -2.47
CA PRO A 151 30.41 -7.46 -1.05
C PRO A 151 29.92 -6.25 -0.25
N ASP A 152 30.41 -5.05 -0.57
CA ASP A 152 30.01 -3.81 0.11
C ASP A 152 28.53 -3.46 -0.15
N THR A 153 28.03 -3.72 -1.36
CA THR A 153 26.62 -3.54 -1.71
C THR A 153 25.74 -4.51 -0.95
N ILE A 154 26.16 -5.78 -0.85
CA ILE A 154 25.44 -6.82 -0.08
C ILE A 154 25.36 -6.41 1.39
N ARG A 155 26.50 -6.05 2.01
CA ARG A 155 26.55 -5.62 3.42
C ARG A 155 25.67 -4.42 3.69
N ARG A 156 25.69 -3.42 2.80
CA ARG A 156 24.86 -2.22 2.92
C ARG A 156 23.37 -2.55 2.83
N PHE A 157 22.97 -3.42 1.89
CA PHE A 157 21.56 -3.78 1.71
C PHE A 157 20.98 -4.50 2.94
N PHE A 158 21.76 -5.38 3.57
CA PHE A 158 21.36 -6.10 4.79
C PHE A 158 21.67 -5.35 6.09
N HIS A 159 22.19 -4.12 6.03
CA HIS A 159 22.57 -3.38 7.23
C HIS A 159 21.33 -3.14 8.13
N GLY A 160 21.27 -3.85 9.27
CA GLY A 160 20.15 -3.79 10.21
C GLY A 160 18.90 -4.57 9.78
N ARG A 161 18.99 -5.45 8.77
CA ARG A 161 17.85 -6.24 8.26
C ARG A 161 18.29 -7.69 7.96
N GLU A 162 17.54 -8.66 8.49
CA GLU A 162 17.77 -10.07 8.17
C GLU A 162 17.19 -10.42 6.78
N PRO A 163 17.86 -11.28 5.98
CA PRO A 163 17.30 -11.80 4.73
C PRO A 163 15.95 -12.50 4.95
N ILE A 164 15.05 -12.34 3.98
CA ILE A 164 13.78 -13.08 3.96
C ILE A 164 13.95 -14.43 3.25
N SER A 165 14.89 -14.53 2.31
CA SER A 165 15.22 -15.79 1.65
C SER A 165 15.91 -16.77 2.60
N PRO A 166 15.59 -18.08 2.55
CA PRO A 166 16.28 -19.09 3.34
C PRO A 166 17.77 -19.16 2.98
N ALA A 167 18.62 -19.45 3.96
CA ALA A 167 20.02 -19.77 3.71
C ALA A 167 20.09 -21.00 2.79
N SER A 168 20.67 -20.83 1.59
CA SER A 168 20.89 -21.91 0.62
C SER A 168 22.32 -22.43 0.71
#